data_AF-A0A8T3YQJ4-F1
#
_entry.id   AF-A0A8T3YQJ4-F1
#
_cell.length_a   1.000
_cell.length_b   1.000
_cell.length_c   1.000
_cell.angle_alpha   90.00
_cell.angle_beta   90.00
_cell.angle_gamma   90.00
#
_symmetry.space_group_name_H-M   'P 1'
#
loop_
_entity.id
_entity.type
_entity.pdbx_description
1 polymer ?
#
loop_
_entity_poly.entity_id
_entity_poly.type
_entity_poly.pdbx_seq_one_letter_code
_entity_poly.pdbx_strand_id
1 'polypeptide(L)'
;MVRAKFGGFSGNQLTEAILSAVSGIEFKSFEAGVHSRDEAKKLSLRRETVSFLESSGHEYVPNGSPDVCILVDAENGFVEAIPQSVFVEGAYNKLKRGIAQTFHYCYKCKGRGCTFCSGKGKLSELSVQEAIDSVLLSAFGSRESRFHGCGREDADVLMLGKGRPFVFEVIEPQKRSLALRPLENIVNSVFLGKVQVHGLKYCKKERVAELKNTEFGKIYSTKCSAKKPVSREALAGLVGKQFHVLQQTPERVEKRRAMKDREKSAQISKAELLASGSFHVEILASHGLYIKEFVSGDNGRTRPSVSSLLGIECHCDELDVLEIVFGK
;
A
#
# COMPACT_ATOMS: atom_id res chain seq x y z
N MET A 1 -10.34 20.06 0.39
CA MET A 1 -11.68 20.63 0.10
C MET A 1 -11.83 22.09 0.55
N VAL A 2 -11.93 23.01 -0.42
CA VAL A 2 -12.29 24.42 -0.20
C VAL A 2 -13.50 24.72 -1.08
N ARG A 3 -14.63 25.10 -0.46
CA ARG A 3 -15.87 25.48 -1.14
C ARG A 3 -16.15 26.95 -0.87
N ALA A 4 -16.34 27.73 -1.91
CA ALA A 4 -16.74 29.14 -1.81
C ALA A 4 -18.16 29.31 -2.34
N LYS A 5 -19.05 29.92 -1.54
CA LYS A 5 -20.43 30.23 -1.94
C LYS A 5 -20.49 31.59 -2.63
N PHE A 6 -21.40 31.76 -3.58
CA PHE A 6 -21.80 33.07 -4.11
C PHE A 6 -23.33 33.12 -4.31
N GLY A 7 -23.92 34.31 -4.14
CA GLY A 7 -25.38 34.53 -4.13
C GLY A 7 -26.02 34.81 -5.50
N GLY A 8 -25.23 34.76 -6.58
CA GLY A 8 -25.63 35.11 -7.94
C GLY A 8 -24.41 35.28 -8.85
N PHE A 9 -24.61 35.46 -10.15
CA PHE A 9 -23.52 35.56 -11.15
C PHE A 9 -23.57 36.88 -11.93
N SER A 10 -23.40 38.00 -11.23
CA SER A 10 -23.19 39.30 -11.88
C SER A 10 -21.82 39.90 -11.48
N GLY A 11 -21.01 40.27 -12.46
CA GLY A 11 -19.68 40.90 -12.25
C GLY A 11 -18.59 39.94 -11.74
N ASN A 12 -17.60 40.48 -11.01
CA ASN A 12 -16.38 39.81 -10.52
C ASN A 12 -16.59 38.66 -9.50
N GLN A 13 -17.84 38.30 -9.16
CA GLN A 13 -18.15 37.31 -8.12
C GLN A 13 -17.64 35.90 -8.44
N LEU A 14 -17.68 35.50 -9.72
CA LEU A 14 -17.13 34.20 -10.14
C LEU A 14 -15.61 34.16 -9.93
N THR A 15 -14.91 35.23 -10.32
CA THR A 15 -13.47 35.37 -10.14
C THR A 15 -13.06 35.30 -8.67
N GLU A 16 -13.77 36.01 -7.79
CA GLU A 16 -13.52 35.96 -6.34
C GLU A 16 -13.77 34.55 -5.77
N ALA A 17 -14.83 33.88 -6.21
CA ALA A 17 -15.12 32.51 -5.81
C ALA A 17 -14.04 31.53 -6.28
N ILE A 18 -13.54 31.68 -7.51
CA ILE A 18 -12.41 30.88 -8.03
C ILE A 18 -11.16 31.12 -7.20
N LEU A 19 -10.77 32.40 -6.98
CA LEU A 19 -9.60 32.76 -6.18
C LEU A 19 -9.69 32.19 -4.76
N SER A 20 -10.86 32.30 -4.13
CA SER A 20 -11.10 31.71 -2.81
C SER A 20 -11.01 30.19 -2.83
N ALA A 21 -11.51 29.52 -3.88
CA ALA A 21 -11.50 28.06 -3.98
C ALA A 21 -10.09 27.50 -4.21
N VAL A 22 -9.26 28.17 -5.02
CA VAL A 22 -7.89 27.73 -5.33
C VAL A 22 -6.86 28.20 -4.29
N SER A 23 -7.26 29.03 -3.34
CA SER A 23 -6.37 29.59 -2.33
C SER A 23 -5.61 28.50 -1.55
N GLY A 24 -4.28 28.57 -1.59
CA GLY A 24 -3.39 27.63 -0.89
C GLY A 24 -3.18 26.29 -1.60
N ILE A 25 -3.69 26.11 -2.82
CA ILE A 25 -3.45 24.94 -3.66
C ILE A 25 -2.35 25.27 -4.67
N GLU A 26 -1.30 24.46 -4.69
CA GLU A 26 -0.26 24.47 -5.72
C GLU A 26 -0.75 23.69 -6.94
N PHE A 27 -0.83 24.34 -8.10
CA PHE A 27 -1.19 23.68 -9.37
C PHE A 27 -0.63 24.46 -10.57
N LYS A 28 -0.27 23.74 -11.62
CA LYS A 28 0.13 24.34 -12.92
C LYS A 28 -0.96 24.17 -13.96
N SER A 29 -1.62 23.01 -13.97
CA SER A 29 -2.69 22.70 -14.93
C SER A 29 -4.03 22.53 -14.25
N PHE A 30 -5.11 22.83 -14.97
CA PHE A 30 -6.46 22.70 -14.46
C PHE A 30 -7.45 22.19 -15.52
N GLU A 31 -8.56 21.63 -15.05
CA GLU A 31 -9.76 21.38 -15.86
C GLU A 31 -10.94 22.14 -15.26
N ALA A 32 -11.93 22.51 -16.09
CA ALA A 32 -13.10 23.29 -15.67
C ALA A 32 -14.42 22.56 -16.00
N GLY A 33 -15.04 21.99 -14.96
CA GLY A 33 -16.38 21.43 -15.00
C GLY A 33 -17.43 22.47 -14.60
N VAL A 34 -18.57 22.51 -15.30
CA VAL A 34 -19.68 23.41 -14.97
C VAL A 34 -20.98 22.63 -14.90
N HIS A 35 -21.68 22.75 -13.78
CA HIS A 35 -23.02 22.22 -13.57
C HIS A 35 -24.06 23.34 -13.68
N SER A 36 -24.97 23.24 -14.64
CA SER A 36 -26.04 24.21 -14.93
C SER A 36 -27.11 23.52 -15.77
N ARG A 37 -28.39 23.82 -15.52
CA ARG A 37 -29.53 23.36 -16.35
C ARG A 37 -29.63 24.14 -17.65
N ASP A 38 -29.08 25.35 -17.69
CA ASP A 38 -28.96 26.18 -18.88
C ASP A 38 -27.60 25.92 -19.56
N GLU A 39 -27.63 25.37 -20.78
CA GLU A 39 -26.44 25.07 -21.56
C GLU A 39 -25.70 26.31 -22.06
N ALA A 40 -26.38 27.42 -22.36
CA ALA A 40 -25.73 28.66 -22.75
C ALA A 40 -24.94 29.24 -21.56
N LYS A 41 -25.56 29.24 -20.37
CA LYS A 41 -24.91 29.65 -19.12
C LYS A 41 -23.70 28.76 -18.81
N LYS A 42 -23.84 27.45 -18.98
CA LYS A 42 -22.76 26.47 -18.76
C LYS A 42 -21.53 26.75 -19.63
N LEU A 43 -21.74 26.99 -20.92
CA LEU A 43 -20.67 27.30 -21.88
C LEU A 43 -20.00 28.64 -21.55
N SER A 44 -20.80 29.66 -21.20
CA SER A 44 -20.29 30.99 -20.82
C SER A 44 -19.40 30.91 -19.58
N LEU A 45 -19.88 30.28 -18.50
CA LEU A 45 -19.14 30.17 -17.24
C LEU A 45 -17.86 29.36 -17.40
N ARG A 46 -17.87 28.30 -18.21
CA ARG A 46 -16.65 27.54 -18.51
C ARG A 46 -15.63 28.42 -19.21
N ARG A 47 -16.03 29.17 -20.24
CA ARG A 47 -15.14 30.06 -20.99
C ARG A 47 -14.54 31.12 -20.07
N GLU A 48 -15.34 31.73 -19.22
CA GLU A 48 -14.90 32.74 -18.25
C GLU A 48 -13.90 32.17 -17.24
N THR A 49 -14.20 30.99 -16.67
CA THR A 49 -13.32 30.28 -15.73
C THR A 49 -11.96 29.94 -16.37
N VAL A 50 -11.99 29.40 -17.59
CA VAL A 50 -10.78 29.04 -18.34
C VAL A 50 -9.95 30.28 -18.66
N SER A 51 -10.57 31.30 -19.25
CA SER A 51 -9.87 32.54 -19.61
C SER A 51 -9.23 33.21 -18.40
N PHE A 52 -9.91 33.21 -17.24
CA PHE A 52 -9.38 33.80 -16.03
C PHE A 52 -8.12 33.06 -15.52
N LEU A 53 -8.17 31.74 -15.42
CA LEU A 53 -7.05 30.94 -14.91
C LEU A 53 -5.87 30.89 -15.91
N GLU A 54 -6.15 30.86 -17.21
CA GLU A 54 -5.10 30.96 -18.25
C GLU A 54 -4.40 32.33 -18.21
N SER A 55 -5.14 33.42 -18.03
CA SER A 55 -4.55 34.76 -17.85
C SER A 55 -3.69 34.89 -16.59
N SER A 56 -3.91 33.99 -15.62
CA SER A 56 -3.13 33.89 -14.38
C SER A 56 -1.92 32.94 -14.50
N GLY A 57 -1.67 32.37 -15.69
CA GLY A 57 -0.51 31.52 -15.97
C GLY A 57 -0.72 30.02 -15.74
N HIS A 58 -1.96 29.56 -15.60
CA HIS A 58 -2.29 28.13 -15.48
C HIS A 58 -2.69 27.53 -16.83
N GLU A 59 -2.36 26.27 -17.06
CA GLU A 59 -2.64 25.56 -18.32
C GLU A 59 -3.98 24.83 -18.27
N TYR A 60 -4.87 25.10 -19.24
CA TYR A 60 -6.13 24.35 -19.36
C TYR A 60 -5.91 22.99 -20.05
N VAL A 61 -6.24 21.90 -19.35
CA VAL A 61 -6.02 20.52 -19.79
C VAL A 61 -7.34 19.74 -19.76
N PRO A 62 -8.20 19.85 -20.79
CA PRO A 62 -9.47 19.13 -20.85
C PRO A 62 -9.25 17.63 -21.14
N ASN A 63 -10.01 16.76 -20.47
CA ASN A 63 -9.96 15.29 -20.66
C ASN A 63 -8.56 14.67 -20.45
N GLY A 64 -7.70 15.33 -19.67
CA GLY A 64 -6.34 14.88 -19.38
C GLY A 64 -6.14 14.53 -17.90
N SER A 65 -4.95 14.79 -17.38
CA SER A 65 -4.61 14.64 -15.96
C SER A 65 -4.19 16.00 -15.39
N PRO A 66 -5.15 16.89 -15.13
CA PRO A 66 -4.86 18.21 -14.57
C PRO A 66 -4.35 18.10 -13.14
N ASP A 67 -3.70 19.15 -12.63
CA ASP A 67 -3.33 19.22 -11.21
C ASP A 67 -4.53 19.49 -10.31
N VAL A 68 -5.52 20.25 -10.81
CA VAL A 68 -6.76 20.59 -10.10
C VAL A 68 -7.97 20.55 -11.04
N CYS A 69 -9.09 20.03 -10.57
CA CYS A 69 -10.38 20.19 -11.25
C CYS A 69 -11.16 21.31 -10.56
N ILE A 70 -11.56 22.32 -11.33
CA ILE A 70 -12.42 23.40 -10.88
C ILE A 70 -13.85 23.04 -11.25
N LEU A 71 -14.71 22.88 -10.24
CA LEU A 71 -16.13 22.65 -10.41
C LEU A 71 -16.89 23.93 -10.08
N VAL A 72 -17.55 24.51 -11.09
CA VAL A 72 -18.49 25.61 -10.92
C VAL A 72 -19.90 25.04 -10.91
N ASP A 73 -20.56 25.06 -9.77
CA ASP A 73 -21.96 24.67 -9.65
C ASP A 73 -22.85 25.92 -9.69
N ALA A 74 -23.47 26.14 -10.85
CA ALA A 74 -24.29 27.30 -11.11
C ALA A 74 -25.73 27.18 -10.64
N GLU A 75 -26.16 25.98 -10.27
CA GLU A 75 -27.47 25.74 -9.65
C GLU A 75 -27.41 26.01 -8.15
N ASN A 76 -26.32 25.57 -7.52
CA ASN A 76 -26.14 25.65 -6.06
C ASN A 76 -25.29 26.85 -5.60
N GLY A 77 -24.72 27.60 -6.55
CA GLY A 77 -24.01 28.84 -6.25
C GLY A 77 -22.67 28.64 -5.56
N PHE A 78 -21.83 27.69 -6.01
CA PHE A 78 -20.50 27.52 -5.43
C PHE A 78 -19.42 27.18 -6.47
N VAL A 79 -18.18 27.49 -6.11
CA VAL A 79 -16.98 27.00 -6.79
C VAL A 79 -16.21 26.09 -5.84
N GLU A 80 -15.78 24.94 -6.35
CA GLU A 80 -14.98 23.95 -5.64
C GLU A 80 -13.71 23.65 -6.44
N ALA A 81 -12.56 23.72 -5.79
CA ALA A 81 -11.29 23.28 -6.35
C ALA A 81 -10.94 21.91 -5.75
N ILE A 82 -10.74 20.93 -6.62
CA ILE A 82 -10.47 19.53 -6.27
C ILE A 82 -9.06 19.18 -6.75
N PRO A 83 -8.03 19.26 -5.88
CA PRO A 83 -6.68 18.86 -6.26
C PRO A 83 -6.64 17.36 -6.59
N GLN A 84 -6.04 17.01 -7.73
CA GLN A 84 -5.89 15.61 -8.12
C GLN A 84 -4.85 14.90 -7.25
N SER A 85 -4.95 13.58 -7.08
CA SER A 85 -3.99 12.85 -6.26
C SER A 85 -2.55 12.97 -6.78
N VAL A 86 -1.59 12.94 -5.86
CA VAL A 86 -0.15 12.81 -6.17
C VAL A 86 0.30 11.41 -5.79
N PHE A 87 1.11 10.77 -6.63
CA PHE A 87 1.58 9.40 -6.41
C PHE A 87 3.10 9.39 -6.19
N VAL A 88 3.52 8.78 -5.09
CA VAL A 88 4.92 8.58 -4.71
C VAL A 88 5.18 7.09 -4.59
N GLU A 89 6.11 6.54 -5.38
CA GLU A 89 6.56 5.16 -5.22
C GLU A 89 7.84 5.07 -4.41
N GLY A 90 8.08 3.90 -3.81
CA GLY A 90 9.29 3.59 -3.07
C GLY A 90 9.30 2.13 -2.63
N ALA A 91 10.23 1.77 -1.75
CA ALA A 91 10.24 0.48 -1.06
C ALA A 91 10.33 0.68 0.44
N TYR A 92 9.73 -0.24 1.22
CA TYR A 92 9.82 -0.21 2.67
C TYR A 92 10.42 -1.49 3.25
N ASN A 93 11.20 -1.32 4.31
CA ASN A 93 11.60 -2.38 5.21
C ASN A 93 10.77 -2.31 6.49
N LYS A 94 10.41 -3.49 7.00
CA LYS A 94 9.73 -3.65 8.28
C LYS A 94 10.63 -4.46 9.20
N LEU A 95 11.24 -3.76 10.14
CA LEU A 95 12.33 -4.27 10.99
C LEU A 95 11.85 -4.72 12.37
N LYS A 96 10.55 -4.56 12.66
CA LYS A 96 9.94 -4.99 13.91
C LYS A 96 8.64 -5.78 13.66
N ARG A 97 8.54 -6.96 14.29
CA ARG A 97 7.30 -7.77 14.31
C ARG A 97 6.20 -7.04 15.10
N GLY A 98 4.94 -7.29 14.76
CA GLY A 98 3.76 -6.65 15.35
C GLY A 98 3.29 -5.37 14.61
N ILE A 99 4.05 -4.90 13.62
CA ILE A 99 3.68 -3.76 12.77
C ILE A 99 2.87 -4.27 11.56
N ALA A 100 1.69 -3.69 11.34
CA ALA A 100 0.87 -3.99 10.18
C ALA A 100 1.38 -3.28 8.92
N GLN A 101 0.99 -3.73 7.72
CA GLN A 101 1.33 -3.01 6.49
C GLN A 101 0.49 -1.73 6.35
N THR A 102 -0.83 -1.88 6.41
CA THR A 102 -1.80 -0.79 6.35
C THR A 102 -2.55 -0.66 7.68
N PHE A 103 -3.40 0.37 7.81
CA PHE A 103 -4.24 0.55 8.99
C PHE A 103 -4.96 -0.74 9.39
N HIS A 104 -4.63 -1.24 10.58
CA HIS A 104 -5.21 -2.47 11.11
C HIS A 104 -6.49 -2.16 11.91
N TYR A 105 -7.54 -1.77 11.20
CA TYR A 105 -8.82 -1.43 11.82
C TYR A 105 -9.38 -2.57 12.66
N CYS A 106 -9.94 -2.23 13.81
CA CYS A 106 -10.67 -3.18 14.63
C CYS A 106 -11.93 -3.63 13.88
N TYR A 107 -11.99 -4.91 13.52
CA TYR A 107 -13.11 -5.49 12.78
C TYR A 107 -14.45 -5.38 13.53
N LYS A 108 -14.45 -5.28 14.86
CA LYS A 108 -15.68 -5.12 15.66
C LYS A 108 -16.26 -3.72 15.55
N CYS A 109 -15.44 -2.68 15.65
CA CYS A 109 -15.92 -1.29 15.68
C CYS A 109 -15.70 -0.52 14.37
N LYS A 110 -15.01 -1.12 13.39
CA LYS A 110 -14.66 -0.51 12.10
C LYS A 110 -13.98 0.85 12.26
N GLY A 111 -13.00 0.95 13.16
CA GLY A 111 -12.26 2.19 13.40
C GLY A 111 -12.81 3.12 14.48
N ARG A 112 -14.06 2.93 14.95
CA ARG A 112 -14.70 3.86 15.92
C ARG A 112 -14.15 3.83 17.36
N GLY A 113 -13.45 2.76 17.74
CA GLY A 113 -13.13 2.47 19.14
C GLY A 113 -14.21 1.64 19.83
N CYS A 114 -13.81 0.62 20.59
CA CYS A 114 -14.68 -0.17 21.46
C CYS A 114 -13.86 -0.87 22.56
N THR A 115 -14.54 -1.50 23.52
CA THR A 115 -13.90 -2.25 24.62
C THR A 115 -12.90 -3.29 24.13
N PHE A 116 -13.21 -4.00 23.04
CA PHE A 116 -12.32 -5.02 22.46
C PHE A 116 -10.97 -4.46 21.98
N CYS A 117 -10.92 -3.23 21.47
CA CYS A 117 -9.69 -2.58 21.04
C CYS A 117 -9.21 -1.51 22.04
N SER A 118 -9.69 -1.55 23.29
CA SER A 118 -9.37 -0.56 24.32
C SER A 118 -9.59 0.88 23.86
N GLY A 119 -10.67 1.13 23.10
CA GLY A 119 -11.03 2.45 22.57
C GLY A 119 -10.19 2.94 21.38
N LYS A 120 -9.14 2.23 20.96
CA LYS A 120 -8.19 2.72 19.94
C LYS A 120 -8.71 2.73 18.51
N GLY A 121 -9.77 1.96 18.22
CA GLY A 121 -10.28 1.78 16.86
C GLY A 121 -9.43 0.87 15.96
N LYS A 122 -8.22 0.49 16.41
CA LYS A 122 -7.24 -0.32 15.69
C LYS A 122 -6.69 -1.47 16.56
N LEU A 123 -6.11 -2.47 15.91
CA LEU A 123 -5.57 -3.69 16.54
C LEU A 123 -4.04 -3.75 16.55
N SER A 124 -3.38 -2.91 15.77
CA SER A 124 -1.93 -2.71 15.83
C SER A 124 -1.63 -1.29 16.28
N GLU A 125 -0.58 -1.11 17.07
CA GLU A 125 -0.15 0.22 17.52
C GLU A 125 0.34 1.08 16.36
N LEU A 126 0.97 0.46 15.36
CA LEU A 126 1.57 1.11 14.20
C LEU A 126 1.40 0.24 12.94
N SER A 127 1.31 0.91 11.80
CA SER A 127 1.46 0.33 10.47
C SER A 127 2.52 1.06 9.64
N VAL A 128 3.01 0.41 8.59
CA VAL A 128 3.92 1.04 7.61
C VAL A 128 3.26 2.25 6.96
N GLN A 129 1.98 2.15 6.61
CA GLN A 129 1.19 3.29 6.10
C GLN A 129 1.17 4.45 7.11
N GLU A 130 0.86 4.20 8.38
CA GLU A 130 0.85 5.24 9.42
C GLU A 130 2.22 5.92 9.60
N ALA A 131 3.31 5.17 9.47
CA ALA A 131 4.65 5.72 9.54
C ALA A 131 4.91 6.73 8.41
N ILE A 132 4.51 6.39 7.19
CA ILE A 132 4.65 7.25 6.02
C ILE A 132 3.68 8.45 6.09
N ASP A 133 2.43 8.20 6.48
CA ASP A 133 1.38 9.22 6.63
C ASP A 133 1.83 10.36 7.54
N SER A 134 2.44 10.03 8.67
CA SER A 134 2.84 10.99 9.71
C SER A 134 3.80 12.08 9.20
N VAL A 135 4.52 11.82 8.11
CA VAL A 135 5.46 12.76 7.50
C VAL A 135 4.89 13.32 6.20
N LEU A 136 4.45 12.45 5.28
CA LEU A 136 4.08 12.87 3.94
C LEU A 136 2.77 13.68 3.94
N LEU A 137 1.74 13.29 4.70
CA LEU A 137 0.47 14.04 4.70
C LEU A 137 0.66 15.48 5.18
N SER A 138 1.45 15.66 6.24
CA SER A 138 1.79 16.99 6.74
C SER A 138 2.58 17.81 5.70
N ALA A 139 3.58 17.21 5.06
CA ALA A 139 4.40 17.89 4.06
C ALA A 139 3.61 18.32 2.82
N PHE A 140 2.72 17.45 2.33
CA PHE A 140 1.85 17.70 1.17
C PHE A 140 0.62 18.57 1.50
N GLY A 141 0.35 18.85 2.78
CA GLY A 141 -0.87 19.55 3.21
C GLY A 141 -2.15 18.75 2.91
N SER A 142 -2.06 17.42 2.97
CA SER A 142 -3.17 16.49 2.74
C SER A 142 -3.68 15.90 4.05
N ARG A 143 -4.91 15.38 4.03
CA ARG A 143 -5.55 14.72 5.18
C ARG A 143 -5.71 13.21 5.01
N GLU A 144 -5.57 12.70 3.80
CA GLU A 144 -5.88 11.31 3.48
C GLU A 144 -4.85 10.74 2.51
N SER A 145 -4.52 9.46 2.71
CA SER A 145 -3.67 8.69 1.82
C SER A 145 -4.32 7.36 1.44
N ARG A 146 -3.82 6.77 0.35
CA ARG A 146 -4.00 5.35 0.06
C ARG A 146 -2.66 4.68 -0.14
N PHE A 147 -2.48 3.56 0.55
CA PHE A 147 -1.27 2.75 0.44
C PHE A 147 -1.51 1.54 -0.46
N HIS A 148 -0.73 1.45 -1.54
CA HIS A 148 -0.78 0.36 -2.51
C HIS A 148 0.53 -0.44 -2.42
N GLY A 149 0.53 -1.57 -1.73
CA GLY A 149 1.70 -2.44 -1.60
C GLY A 149 1.80 -3.49 -2.72
N CYS A 150 3.03 -3.83 -3.11
CA CYS A 150 3.33 -4.97 -3.99
C CYS A 150 3.18 -6.28 -3.19
N GLY A 151 1.94 -6.68 -2.91
CA GLY A 151 1.61 -7.74 -1.95
C GLY A 151 1.65 -7.26 -0.50
N ARG A 152 1.53 -8.20 0.45
CA ARG A 152 1.44 -7.93 1.89
C ARG A 152 2.07 -9.06 2.70
N GLU A 153 2.74 -8.71 3.80
CA GLU A 153 3.14 -9.64 4.86
C GLU A 153 2.26 -9.51 6.11
N ASP A 154 2.21 -10.57 6.92
CA ASP A 154 1.51 -10.55 8.20
C ASP A 154 2.25 -9.68 9.23
N ALA A 155 1.53 -9.25 10.27
CA ALA A 155 2.07 -8.28 11.23
C ALA A 155 3.32 -8.83 11.95
N ASP A 156 3.35 -10.13 12.20
CA ASP A 156 4.44 -10.87 12.82
C ASP A 156 5.60 -11.23 11.87
N VAL A 157 5.54 -10.85 10.59
CA VAL A 157 6.57 -11.18 9.58
C VAL A 157 7.45 -9.98 9.30
N LEU A 158 8.78 -10.09 9.28
CA LEU A 158 9.66 -8.97 8.88
C LEU A 158 9.72 -8.82 7.35
N MET A 159 10.05 -7.61 6.88
CA MET A 159 10.33 -7.32 5.47
C MET A 159 11.74 -6.72 5.36
N LEU A 160 12.69 -7.54 4.93
CA LEU A 160 14.13 -7.27 4.91
C LEU A 160 14.65 -7.03 3.47
N GLY A 161 15.97 -7.08 3.30
CA GLY A 161 16.64 -6.84 2.02
C GLY A 161 16.33 -5.45 1.46
N LYS A 162 16.03 -5.37 0.15
CA LYS A 162 15.66 -4.11 -0.53
C LYS A 162 14.28 -3.57 -0.15
N GLY A 163 13.54 -4.30 0.69
CA GLY A 163 12.18 -3.93 1.09
C GLY A 163 11.12 -4.31 0.06
N ARG A 164 9.85 -4.05 0.43
CA ARG A 164 8.69 -4.26 -0.45
C ARG A 164 8.35 -2.97 -1.19
N PRO A 165 8.23 -3.00 -2.52
CA PRO A 165 7.76 -1.86 -3.29
C PRO A 165 6.32 -1.46 -2.95
N PHE A 166 6.05 -0.16 -2.96
CA PHE A 166 4.73 0.43 -2.74
C PHE A 166 4.52 1.67 -3.61
N VAL A 167 3.25 2.03 -3.80
CA VAL A 167 2.82 3.37 -4.25
C VAL A 167 1.97 3.99 -3.16
N PHE A 168 2.33 5.19 -2.76
CA PHE A 168 1.62 6.03 -1.81
C PHE A 168 0.89 7.13 -2.57
N GLU A 169 -0.43 7.08 -2.51
CA GLU A 169 -1.32 8.06 -3.13
C GLU A 169 -1.72 9.09 -2.09
N VAL A 170 -1.34 10.34 -2.31
CA VAL A 170 -1.72 11.49 -1.50
C VAL A 170 -3.01 12.07 -2.08
N ILE A 171 -4.10 12.06 -1.32
CA ILE A 171 -5.42 12.51 -1.77
C ILE A 171 -5.56 14.02 -1.55
N GLU A 172 -6.07 14.76 -2.55
CA GLU A 172 -6.31 16.20 -2.48
C GLU A 172 -5.17 17.02 -1.81
N PRO A 173 -3.91 16.91 -2.26
CA PRO A 173 -2.82 17.61 -1.61
C PRO A 173 -2.86 19.11 -1.92
N GLN A 174 -2.44 19.94 -0.95
CA GLN A 174 -2.26 21.38 -1.14
C GLN A 174 -0.95 21.71 -1.86
N LYS A 175 0.10 20.93 -1.61
CA LYS A 175 1.38 21.03 -2.32
C LYS A 175 1.54 19.84 -3.24
N ARG A 176 2.28 19.96 -4.33
CA ARG A 176 2.46 18.88 -5.31
C ARG A 176 3.93 18.60 -5.58
N SER A 177 4.76 19.64 -5.60
CA SER A 177 6.18 19.54 -5.87
C SER A 177 7.01 19.73 -4.59
N LEU A 178 7.55 18.62 -4.07
CA LEU A 178 8.36 18.57 -2.85
C LEU A 178 9.63 17.75 -3.11
N ALA A 179 10.71 18.12 -2.43
CA ALA A 179 11.89 17.26 -2.38
C ALA A 179 11.60 16.03 -1.50
N LEU A 180 11.53 14.85 -2.11
CA LEU A 180 11.12 13.62 -1.42
C LEU A 180 12.23 13.01 -0.54
N ARG A 181 13.50 13.21 -0.89
CA ARG A 181 14.64 12.64 -0.14
C ARG A 181 14.72 13.14 1.32
N PRO A 182 14.50 14.44 1.62
CA PRO A 182 14.35 14.87 3.01
C PRO A 182 13.20 14.19 3.76
N LEU A 183 12.05 13.98 3.12
CA LEU A 183 10.90 13.31 3.75
C LEU A 183 11.20 11.84 4.05
N GLU A 184 11.86 11.14 3.13
CA GLU A 184 12.39 9.79 3.32
C GLU A 184 13.28 9.72 4.58
N ASN A 185 14.24 10.65 4.71
CA ASN A 185 15.14 10.71 5.86
C ASN A 185 14.39 10.96 7.18
N ILE A 186 13.35 11.79 7.17
CA ILE A 186 12.52 12.06 8.35
C ILE A 186 11.78 10.79 8.77
N VAL A 187 11.13 10.08 7.84
CA VAL A 187 10.46 8.80 8.13
C VAL A 187 11.46 7.82 8.76
N ASN A 188 12.64 7.66 8.15
CA ASN A 188 13.67 6.74 8.62
C ASN A 188 14.22 7.10 10.01
N SER A 189 14.27 8.39 10.35
CA SER A 189 14.74 8.87 11.65
C SER A 189 13.68 8.68 12.73
N VAL A 190 12.42 9.04 12.46
CA VAL A 190 11.30 8.94 13.41
C VAL A 190 10.97 7.48 13.74
N PHE A 191 11.07 6.58 12.76
CA PHE A 191 10.73 5.16 12.89
C PHE A 191 11.95 4.24 12.89
N LEU A 192 13.11 4.74 13.34
CA LEU A 192 14.36 3.99 13.42
C LEU A 192 14.16 2.62 14.09
N GLY A 193 14.68 1.57 13.45
CA GLY A 193 14.56 0.18 13.92
C GLY A 193 13.15 -0.43 13.82
N LYS A 194 12.17 0.28 13.24
CA LYS A 194 10.79 -0.21 13.05
C LYS A 194 10.40 -0.26 11.58
N VAL A 195 10.46 0.88 10.91
CA VAL A 195 10.11 1.05 9.49
C VAL A 195 11.18 1.90 8.85
N GLN A 196 11.66 1.46 7.69
CA GLN A 196 12.50 2.28 6.82
C GLN A 196 11.87 2.34 5.43
N VAL A 197 12.00 3.48 4.77
CA VAL A 197 11.57 3.72 3.40
C VAL A 197 12.75 4.18 2.57
N HIS A 198 12.75 3.78 1.31
CA HIS A 198 13.88 3.99 0.40
C HIS A 198 13.38 4.30 -1.01
N GLY A 199 14.11 5.18 -1.70
CA GLY A 199 13.91 5.48 -3.11
C GLY A 199 12.58 6.17 -3.41
N LEU A 200 12.11 7.06 -2.52
CA LEU A 200 10.90 7.84 -2.76
C LEU A 200 11.03 8.68 -4.03
N LYS A 201 10.14 8.45 -5.00
CA LYS A 201 10.08 9.20 -6.26
C LYS A 201 8.64 9.36 -6.73
N TYR A 202 8.37 10.42 -7.46
CA TYR A 202 7.06 10.60 -8.10
C TYR A 202 6.83 9.55 -9.18
N CYS A 203 5.60 9.05 -9.25
CA CYS A 203 5.16 8.13 -10.30
C CYS A 203 3.79 8.55 -10.83
N LYS A 204 3.32 7.89 -11.88
CA LYS A 204 1.96 8.09 -12.41
C LYS A 204 0.97 7.11 -11.76
N LYS A 205 -0.33 7.37 -11.92
CA LYS A 205 -1.41 6.53 -11.39
C LYS A 205 -1.35 5.09 -11.91
N GLU A 206 -0.91 4.89 -13.15
CA GLU A 206 -0.80 3.58 -13.82
C GLU A 206 0.13 2.64 -13.04
N ARG A 207 1.12 3.21 -12.34
CA ARG A 207 2.05 2.45 -11.50
C ARG A 207 1.34 1.64 -10.42
N VAL A 208 0.18 2.10 -9.93
CA VAL A 208 -0.64 1.35 -8.96
C VAL A 208 -1.13 0.03 -9.56
N ALA A 209 -1.59 0.06 -10.82
CA ALA A 209 -2.08 -1.13 -11.51
C ALA A 209 -0.92 -2.07 -11.84
N GLU A 210 0.19 -1.53 -12.35
CA GLU A 210 1.42 -2.30 -12.60
C GLU A 210 1.87 -3.04 -11.34
N LEU A 211 1.98 -2.33 -10.22
CA LEU A 211 2.43 -2.88 -8.95
C LEU A 211 1.54 -4.02 -8.45
N LYS A 212 0.22 -3.88 -8.61
CA LYS A 212 -0.76 -4.89 -8.16
C LYS A 212 -0.78 -6.14 -9.03
N ASN A 213 -0.51 -5.99 -10.33
CA ASN A 213 -0.58 -7.07 -11.31
C ASN A 213 0.77 -7.73 -11.58
N THR A 214 1.87 -7.18 -11.04
CA THR A 214 3.19 -7.78 -11.20
C THR A 214 3.24 -9.12 -10.47
N GLU A 215 3.60 -10.19 -11.17
CA GLU A 215 3.97 -11.46 -10.55
C GLU A 215 5.44 -11.43 -10.14
N PHE A 216 5.73 -12.02 -8.98
CA PHE A 216 7.08 -12.01 -8.40
C PHE A 216 7.25 -13.17 -7.43
N GLY A 217 8.43 -13.77 -7.48
CA GLY A 217 8.93 -14.69 -6.49
C GLY A 217 9.35 -13.96 -5.22
N LYS A 218 9.57 -14.72 -4.15
CA LYS A 218 10.01 -14.18 -2.86
C LYS A 218 10.98 -15.17 -2.22
N ILE A 219 12.01 -14.65 -1.59
CA ILE A 219 12.89 -15.44 -0.73
C ILE A 219 12.46 -15.19 0.71
N TYR A 220 12.18 -16.27 1.42
CA TYR A 220 11.79 -16.24 2.83
C TYR A 220 12.83 -16.93 3.69
N SER A 221 13.01 -16.46 4.91
CA SER A 221 13.67 -17.21 5.98
C SER A 221 12.63 -17.59 7.02
N THR A 222 12.60 -18.86 7.41
CA THR A 222 11.68 -19.35 8.44
C THR A 222 12.44 -20.10 9.52
N LYS A 223 12.09 -19.82 10.78
CA LYS A 223 12.48 -20.63 11.92
C LYS A 223 11.37 -21.61 12.22
N CYS A 224 11.73 -22.88 12.32
CA CYS A 224 10.79 -23.96 12.45
C CYS A 224 11.12 -24.85 13.65
N SER A 225 10.07 -25.31 14.31
CA SER A 225 10.12 -26.36 15.31
C SER A 225 9.54 -27.65 14.75
N ALA A 226 9.93 -28.78 15.33
CA ALA A 226 9.43 -30.09 14.96
C ALA A 226 9.05 -30.88 16.22
N LYS A 227 8.01 -31.70 16.09
CA LYS A 227 7.51 -32.55 17.20
C LYS A 227 8.50 -33.65 17.62
N LYS A 228 9.39 -34.03 16.71
CA LYS A 228 10.48 -34.99 16.95
C LYS A 228 11.79 -34.39 16.44
N PRO A 229 12.95 -34.79 16.99
CA PRO A 229 14.25 -34.35 16.50
C PRO A 229 14.42 -34.61 15.00
N VAL A 230 14.89 -33.59 14.28
CA VAL A 230 15.18 -33.66 12.85
C VAL A 230 16.68 -33.84 12.68
N SER A 231 17.11 -34.80 11.84
CA SER A 231 18.53 -35.00 11.56
C SER A 231 19.07 -33.97 10.57
N ARG A 232 20.37 -33.69 10.62
CA ARG A 232 21.03 -32.78 9.67
C ARG A 232 20.95 -33.31 8.25
N GLU A 233 21.05 -34.64 8.10
CA GLU A 233 21.00 -35.34 6.83
C GLU A 233 19.62 -35.20 6.17
N ALA A 234 18.55 -35.29 6.95
CA ALA A 234 17.19 -35.11 6.45
C ALA A 234 16.97 -33.67 5.92
N LEU A 235 17.45 -32.66 6.66
CA LEU A 235 17.38 -31.25 6.23
C LEU A 235 18.24 -30.98 5.00
N ALA A 236 19.48 -31.48 4.99
CA ALA A 236 20.38 -31.37 3.85
C ALA A 236 19.76 -32.00 2.58
N GLY A 237 19.04 -33.12 2.74
CA GLY A 237 18.30 -33.77 1.67
C GLY A 237 17.16 -32.94 1.07
N LEU A 238 16.74 -31.83 1.69
CA LEU A 238 15.75 -30.90 1.13
C LEU A 238 16.39 -29.78 0.30
N VAL A 239 17.66 -29.46 0.55
CA VAL A 239 18.34 -28.32 -0.07
C VAL A 239 18.52 -28.53 -1.57
N GLY A 240 18.27 -27.48 -2.34
CA GLY A 240 18.36 -27.47 -3.80
C GLY A 240 17.14 -28.06 -4.52
N LYS A 241 16.26 -28.79 -3.81
CA LYS A 241 15.07 -29.39 -4.41
C LYS A 241 14.00 -28.36 -4.71
N GLN A 242 13.37 -28.52 -5.87
CA GLN A 242 12.20 -27.79 -6.29
C GLN A 242 10.95 -28.65 -6.11
N PHE A 243 9.90 -28.05 -5.59
CA PHE A 243 8.65 -28.70 -5.26
C PHE A 243 7.50 -28.03 -6.02
N HIS A 244 6.71 -28.83 -6.70
CA HIS A 244 5.38 -28.43 -7.17
C HIS A 244 4.39 -28.62 -6.04
N VAL A 245 3.84 -27.52 -5.53
CA VAL A 245 3.01 -27.48 -4.33
C VAL A 245 1.56 -27.24 -4.72
N LEU A 246 0.69 -28.18 -4.39
CA LEU A 246 -0.75 -27.99 -4.42
C LEU A 246 -1.21 -27.47 -3.06
N GLN A 247 -1.76 -26.25 -3.06
CA GLN A 247 -2.21 -25.60 -1.84
C GLN A 247 -3.69 -25.27 -1.90
N GLN A 248 -4.47 -25.88 -1.01
CA GLN A 248 -5.83 -25.42 -0.73
C GLN A 248 -5.75 -24.09 0.04
N THR A 249 -6.84 -23.33 0.02
CA THR A 249 -6.91 -22.06 0.76
C THR A 249 -6.71 -22.34 2.25
N PRO A 250 -5.77 -21.70 2.96
CA PRO A 250 -5.52 -22.01 4.37
C PRO A 250 -6.72 -21.76 5.28
N GLU A 251 -6.87 -22.55 6.35
CA GLU A 251 -7.94 -22.38 7.34
C GLU A 251 -7.98 -20.97 7.93
N ARG A 252 -6.80 -20.43 8.28
CA ARG A 252 -6.68 -19.09 8.88
C ARG A 252 -7.14 -17.93 7.97
N VAL A 253 -7.32 -18.18 6.66
CA VAL A 253 -7.82 -17.18 5.71
C VAL A 253 -9.13 -17.56 5.03
N GLU A 254 -9.71 -18.72 5.36
CA GLU A 254 -10.90 -19.25 4.72
C GLU A 254 -12.10 -18.29 4.81
N LYS A 255 -12.31 -17.64 5.96
CA LYS A 255 -13.37 -16.62 6.12
C LYS A 255 -13.22 -15.39 5.21
N ARG A 256 -12.05 -15.20 4.60
CA ARG A 256 -11.70 -14.01 3.80
C ARG A 256 -11.46 -14.34 2.32
N ARG A 257 -11.40 -15.62 1.94
CA ARG A 257 -11.05 -16.03 0.58
C ARG A 257 -11.86 -17.22 0.13
N ALA A 258 -12.19 -17.25 -1.16
CA ALA A 258 -12.82 -18.41 -1.78
C ALA A 258 -11.95 -19.66 -1.63
N MET A 259 -12.58 -20.76 -1.25
CA MET A 259 -11.99 -22.09 -1.22
C MET A 259 -11.60 -22.51 -2.64
N LYS A 260 -10.31 -22.70 -2.84
CA LYS A 260 -9.71 -23.04 -4.13
C LYS A 260 -8.34 -23.68 -3.91
N ASP A 261 -8.04 -24.65 -4.75
CA ASP A 261 -6.73 -25.29 -4.88
C ASP A 261 -5.86 -24.49 -5.86
N ARG A 262 -4.62 -24.25 -5.48
CA ARG A 262 -3.67 -23.44 -6.26
C ARG A 262 -2.36 -24.19 -6.39
N GLU A 263 -1.90 -24.31 -7.61
CA GLU A 263 -0.55 -24.78 -7.90
C GLU A 263 0.45 -23.65 -7.67
N LYS A 264 1.52 -23.98 -6.96
CA LYS A 264 2.61 -23.10 -6.59
C LYS A 264 3.93 -23.86 -6.68
N SER A 265 5.04 -23.14 -6.55
CA SER A 265 6.36 -23.74 -6.50
C SER A 265 7.16 -23.19 -5.33
N ALA A 266 7.99 -24.06 -4.77
CA ALA A 266 8.91 -23.74 -3.71
C ALA A 266 10.26 -24.40 -4.00
N GLN A 267 11.36 -23.73 -3.67
CA GLN A 267 12.68 -24.30 -3.67
C GLN A 267 13.34 -23.98 -2.33
N ILE A 268 13.88 -24.99 -1.67
CA ILE A 268 14.62 -24.80 -0.43
C ILE A 268 16.08 -24.50 -0.79
N SER A 269 16.49 -23.23 -0.66
CA SER A 269 17.87 -22.80 -0.98
C SER A 269 18.84 -23.12 0.15
N LYS A 270 18.35 -23.17 1.40
CA LYS A 270 19.17 -23.41 2.58
C LYS A 270 18.35 -24.09 3.67
N ALA A 271 18.97 -25.00 4.42
CA ALA A 271 18.38 -25.60 5.62
C ALA A 271 19.45 -25.88 6.67
N GLU A 272 19.25 -25.41 7.91
CA GLU A 272 20.24 -25.51 8.99
C GLU A 272 19.59 -25.93 10.31
N LEU A 273 20.11 -26.97 10.95
CA LEU A 273 19.71 -27.37 12.30
C LEU A 273 20.40 -26.49 13.34
N LEU A 274 19.64 -25.94 14.28
CA LEU A 274 20.15 -25.12 15.37
C LEU A 274 20.47 -25.97 16.61
N ALA A 275 21.31 -25.44 17.50
CA ALA A 275 21.67 -26.12 18.75
C ALA A 275 20.46 -26.40 19.66
N SER A 276 19.39 -25.62 19.56
CA SER A 276 18.12 -25.80 20.28
C SER A 276 17.27 -26.97 19.75
N GLY A 277 17.62 -27.58 18.61
CA GLY A 277 16.82 -28.60 17.94
C GLY A 277 15.74 -28.07 16.98
N SER A 278 15.48 -26.75 16.99
CA SER A 278 14.76 -26.07 15.90
C SER A 278 15.66 -25.95 14.67
N PHE A 279 15.10 -25.59 13.52
CA PHE A 279 15.85 -25.44 12.28
C PHE A 279 15.42 -24.21 11.49
N HIS A 280 16.33 -23.67 10.69
CA HIS A 280 16.06 -22.60 9.73
C HIS A 280 15.92 -23.18 8.33
N VAL A 281 14.99 -22.63 7.55
CA VAL A 281 14.84 -22.93 6.14
C VAL A 281 14.73 -21.63 5.36
N GLU A 282 15.52 -21.51 4.30
CA GLU A 282 15.36 -20.46 3.31
C GLU A 282 14.62 -21.01 2.09
N ILE A 283 13.57 -20.30 1.68
CA ILE A 283 12.61 -20.78 0.69
C ILE A 283 12.43 -19.72 -0.39
N LEU A 284 12.83 -20.05 -1.62
CA LEU A 284 12.41 -19.33 -2.81
C LEU A 284 11.02 -19.83 -3.21
N ALA A 285 10.03 -18.95 -3.19
CA ALA A 285 8.63 -19.31 -3.40
C ALA A 285 8.01 -18.50 -4.53
N SER A 286 7.12 -19.14 -5.30
CA SER A 286 6.34 -18.46 -6.32
C SER A 286 5.27 -17.54 -5.72
N HIS A 287 4.71 -16.68 -6.57
CA HIS A 287 3.76 -15.66 -6.15
C HIS A 287 2.53 -16.29 -5.47
N GLY A 288 2.27 -15.90 -4.22
CA GLY A 288 1.08 -16.29 -3.47
C GLY A 288 1.14 -17.66 -2.76
N LEU A 289 2.30 -18.32 -2.71
CA LEU A 289 2.49 -19.48 -1.83
C LEU A 289 2.41 -19.03 -0.36
N TYR A 290 1.64 -19.75 0.47
CA TYR A 290 1.60 -19.48 1.90
C TYR A 290 2.64 -20.33 2.63
N ILE A 291 3.69 -19.66 3.12
CA ILE A 291 4.89 -20.33 3.65
C ILE A 291 4.62 -21.08 4.96
N LYS A 292 3.81 -20.52 5.86
CA LYS A 292 3.45 -21.17 7.13
C LYS A 292 2.78 -22.53 6.88
N GLU A 293 1.91 -22.58 5.88
CA GLU A 293 1.22 -23.79 5.46
C GLU A 293 2.11 -24.73 4.62
N PHE A 294 3.05 -24.21 3.85
CA PHE A 294 4.08 -25.04 3.21
C PHE A 294 5.00 -25.73 4.24
N VAL A 295 5.26 -25.12 5.41
CA VAL A 295 5.99 -25.76 6.50
C VAL A 295 5.13 -26.82 7.20
N SER A 296 3.94 -26.42 7.67
CA SER A 296 3.09 -27.27 8.53
C SER A 296 2.27 -28.32 7.79
N GLY A 297 1.99 -28.12 6.51
CA GLY A 297 1.07 -28.95 5.73
C GLY A 297 -0.40 -28.61 5.93
N ASP A 298 -0.75 -27.79 6.91
CA ASP A 298 -2.13 -27.35 7.22
C ASP A 298 -3.12 -28.53 7.22
N ASN A 299 -2.82 -29.56 8.03
CA ASN A 299 -3.59 -30.81 8.12
C ASN A 299 -3.80 -31.53 6.77
N GLY A 300 -2.83 -31.41 5.85
CA GLY A 300 -2.88 -32.03 4.53
C GLY A 300 -3.53 -31.16 3.45
N ARG A 301 -3.87 -29.89 3.74
CA ARG A 301 -4.30 -28.89 2.75
C ARG A 301 -3.15 -28.37 1.88
N THR A 302 -1.90 -28.64 2.26
CA THR A 302 -0.70 -28.28 1.46
C THR A 302 0.16 -29.51 1.18
N ARG A 303 0.39 -29.81 -0.11
CA ARG A 303 1.10 -31.02 -0.55
C ARG A 303 2.06 -30.76 -1.73
N PRO A 304 3.34 -31.16 -1.65
CA PRO A 304 4.03 -31.56 -0.43
C PRO A 304 4.22 -30.36 0.51
N SER A 305 4.50 -30.66 1.78
CA SER A 305 4.91 -29.72 2.82
C SER A 305 6.22 -30.17 3.47
N VAL A 306 6.94 -29.27 4.14
CA VAL A 306 8.16 -29.61 4.90
C VAL A 306 7.87 -30.73 5.91
N SER A 307 6.72 -30.65 6.60
CA SER A 307 6.29 -31.70 7.52
C SER A 307 6.16 -33.07 6.84
N SER A 308 5.49 -33.13 5.68
CA SER A 308 5.36 -34.38 4.92
C SER A 308 6.68 -34.88 4.34
N LEU A 309 7.58 -33.97 3.96
CA LEU A 309 8.89 -34.30 3.38
C LEU A 309 9.85 -34.87 4.43
N LEU A 310 9.75 -34.40 5.68
CA LEU A 310 10.52 -34.91 6.81
C LEU A 310 9.84 -36.09 7.52
N GLY A 311 8.56 -36.38 7.23
CA GLY A 311 7.76 -37.37 7.95
C GLY A 311 7.49 -37.00 9.42
N ILE A 312 7.64 -35.72 9.76
CA ILE A 312 7.55 -35.19 11.13
C ILE A 312 6.71 -33.92 11.10
N GLU A 313 5.78 -33.79 12.04
CA GLU A 313 4.98 -32.57 12.23
C GLU A 313 5.91 -31.38 12.56
N CYS A 314 5.91 -30.37 11.69
CA CYS A 314 6.69 -29.15 11.81
C CYS A 314 5.79 -27.91 11.92
N HIS A 315 6.28 -26.88 12.61
CA HIS A 315 5.59 -25.61 12.78
C HIS A 315 6.51 -24.45 12.35
N CYS A 316 5.93 -23.39 11.77
CA CYS A 316 6.63 -22.17 11.39
C CYS A 316 6.50 -21.16 12.53
N ASP A 317 7.56 -21.04 13.35
CA ASP A 317 7.57 -20.21 14.55
C ASP A 317 7.80 -18.73 14.20
N GLU A 318 8.68 -18.49 13.23
CA GLU A 318 9.00 -17.15 12.75
C GLU A 318 9.18 -17.18 11.23
N LEU A 319 8.79 -16.09 10.58
CA LEU A 319 8.89 -15.94 9.13
C LEU A 319 9.33 -14.53 8.79
N ASP A 320 10.29 -14.42 7.88
CA ASP A 320 10.81 -13.16 7.37
C ASP A 320 10.86 -13.21 5.85
N VAL A 321 10.53 -12.09 5.21
CA VAL A 321 10.76 -11.91 3.77
C VAL A 321 12.15 -11.31 3.59
N LEU A 322 13.06 -12.04 2.97
CA LEU A 322 14.41 -11.59 2.68
C LEU A 322 14.45 -10.73 1.40
N GLU A 323 13.75 -11.15 0.36
CA GLU A 323 13.78 -10.47 -0.93
C GLU A 323 12.48 -10.65 -1.72
N ILE A 324 12.12 -9.62 -2.48
CA ILE A 324 11.12 -9.67 -3.55
C ILE A 324 11.87 -9.89 -4.88
N VAL A 325 11.63 -11.02 -5.53
CA VAL A 325 12.31 -11.43 -6.77
C VAL A 325 11.38 -11.17 -7.95
N PHE A 326 11.61 -10.06 -8.64
CA PHE A 326 10.95 -9.79 -9.92
C PHE A 326 11.53 -10.71 -11.00
N GLY A 327 10.71 -11.08 -11.99
CA GLY A 327 11.15 -11.91 -13.11
C GLY A 327 12.39 -11.30 -13.78
N LYS A 328 13.40 -12.14 -14.02
CA LYS A 328 14.51 -11.84 -14.93
C LYS A 328 14.07 -12.04 -16.36
#